data_AF-A0A0B7NWY9-F1
#
_entry.id   AF-A0A0B7NWY9-F1
#
_cell.length_a   1.000
_cell.length_b   1.000
_cell.length_c   1.000
_cell.angle_alpha   90.00
_cell.angle_beta   90.00
_cell.angle_gamma   90.00
#
_symmetry.space_group_name_H-M   'P 1'
#
loop_
_entity.id
_entity.type
_entity.pdbx_description
1 polymer ?
#
loop_
_entity_poly.entity_id
_entity_poly.type
_entity_poly.pdbx_seq_one_letter_code
_entity_poly.pdbx_strand_id
1 'polypeptide(L)'
;MKTRKVCEMRTKEYLDKKLSVIVDRCNFDRSQRQTWIDIAQHYKVPIDCIVLTASEADCGNRIRERQNHPTDVQGERGVGILSRFVKGYRPPLSDSNEGFSRILYLDPSPETTCSKERIDEIFKLLEECPLLLPSESTRTHFEKSKITTDSDGWSTIPVGLQKEER
;
A
#
# COMPACT_ATOMS: atom_id res chain seq x y z
N MET A 1 -4.60 -13.73 -6.19
CA MET A 1 -4.64 -12.69 -7.25
C MET A 1 -3.26 -12.64 -7.91
N LYS A 2 -3.10 -12.84 -9.22
CA LYS A 2 -1.76 -13.15 -9.79
C LYS A 2 -0.91 -11.92 -10.15
N THR A 3 -1.49 -10.76 -10.46
CA THR A 3 -0.72 -9.58 -10.94
C THR A 3 -1.17 -8.27 -10.29
N ARG A 4 -0.29 -7.25 -10.28
CA ARG A 4 -0.60 -5.89 -9.79
C ARG A 4 -1.76 -5.26 -10.56
N LYS A 5 -1.79 -5.42 -11.89
CA LYS A 5 -2.88 -4.91 -12.75
C LYS A 5 -4.26 -5.41 -12.33
N VAL A 6 -4.38 -6.68 -11.94
CA VAL A 6 -5.65 -7.24 -11.47
C VAL A 6 -6.06 -6.63 -10.13
N CYS A 7 -5.11 -6.41 -9.21
CA CYS A 7 -5.37 -5.69 -7.97
C CYS A 7 -5.86 -4.26 -8.25
N GLU A 8 -5.17 -3.51 -9.11
CA GLU A 8 -5.56 -2.15 -9.52
C GLU A 8 -6.98 -2.11 -10.10
N MET A 9 -7.31 -3.05 -10.99
CA MET A 9 -8.65 -3.17 -11.59
C MET A 9 -9.72 -3.39 -10.51
N ARG A 10 -9.53 -4.33 -9.59
CA ARG A 10 -10.53 -4.61 -8.54
C ARG A 10 -10.65 -3.48 -7.55
N THR A 11 -9.55 -2.82 -7.20
CA THR A 11 -9.58 -1.62 -6.36
C THR A 11 -10.51 -0.57 -6.99
N LYS A 12 -10.34 -0.27 -8.28
CA LYS A 12 -11.21 0.66 -9.02
C LYS A 12 -12.67 0.19 -9.04
N GLU A 13 -12.91 -1.08 -9.37
CA GLU A 13 -14.26 -1.67 -9.40
C GLU A 13 -15.02 -1.51 -8.07
N TYR A 14 -14.34 -1.72 -6.93
CA TYR A 14 -14.97 -1.58 -5.62
C TYR A 14 -15.13 -0.11 -5.19
N LEU A 15 -14.21 0.76 -5.58
CA LEU A 15 -14.35 2.21 -5.36
C LEU A 15 -15.49 2.82 -6.19
N ASP A 16 -15.71 2.35 -7.42
CA ASP A 16 -16.87 2.74 -8.24
C ASP A 16 -18.19 2.41 -7.53
N LYS A 17 -18.22 1.28 -6.81
CA LYS A 17 -19.35 0.84 -5.97
C LYS A 17 -19.42 1.55 -4.61
N LYS A 18 -18.55 2.54 -4.36
CA LYS A 18 -18.47 3.31 -3.10
C LYS A 18 -18.18 2.43 -1.87
N LEU A 19 -17.41 1.36 -2.04
CA LEU A 19 -16.96 0.50 -0.95
C LEU A 19 -15.55 0.88 -0.47
N SER A 20 -15.27 0.61 0.79
CA SER A 20 -13.90 0.66 1.35
C SER A 20 -13.07 -0.51 0.80
N VAL A 21 -11.79 -0.25 0.54
CA VAL A 21 -10.87 -1.24 -0.05
C VAL A 21 -9.60 -1.36 0.79
N ILE A 22 -9.21 -2.59 1.12
CA ILE A 22 -7.90 -2.92 1.71
C ILE A 22 -7.00 -3.48 0.61
N VAL A 23 -5.81 -2.89 0.45
CA VAL A 23 -4.83 -3.35 -0.53
C VAL A 23 -3.72 -4.15 0.16
N ASP A 24 -3.89 -5.47 0.19
CA ASP A 24 -2.91 -6.42 0.75
C ASP A 24 -1.84 -6.79 -0.29
N ARG A 25 -0.80 -5.96 -0.35
CA ARG A 25 0.39 -6.15 -1.18
C ARG A 25 1.62 -5.74 -0.36
N CYS A 26 2.81 -6.21 -0.75
CA CYS A 26 4.03 -5.90 0.00
C CYS A 26 4.31 -4.40 0.16
N ASN A 27 3.99 -3.57 -0.84
CA ASN A 27 4.02 -2.09 -0.77
C ASN A 27 5.27 -1.49 -0.10
N PHE A 28 6.41 -2.17 -0.26
CA PHE A 28 7.59 -2.00 0.58
C PHE A 28 8.40 -0.75 0.23
N ASP A 29 8.13 -0.13 -0.93
CA ASP A 29 8.76 1.12 -1.33
C ASP A 29 7.73 2.16 -1.83
N ARG A 30 8.20 3.39 -2.00
CA ARG A 30 7.39 4.52 -2.46
C ARG A 30 6.79 4.29 -3.85
N SER A 31 7.52 3.65 -4.76
CA SER A 31 7.05 3.43 -6.14
C SER A 31 5.84 2.49 -6.18
N GLN A 32 5.86 1.42 -5.37
CA GLN A 32 4.72 0.53 -5.23
C GLN A 32 3.51 1.24 -4.58
N ARG A 33 3.75 2.06 -3.54
CA ARG A 33 2.68 2.80 -2.86
C ARG A 33 2.03 3.88 -3.72
N GLN A 34 2.82 4.58 -4.55
CA GLN A 34 2.35 5.67 -5.41
C GLN A 34 1.16 5.24 -6.28
N THR A 35 1.17 3.99 -6.78
CA THR A 35 0.05 3.45 -7.58
C THR A 35 -1.29 3.55 -6.86
N TRP A 36 -1.33 3.29 -5.56
CA TRP A 36 -2.56 3.29 -4.77
C TRP A 36 -2.97 4.70 -4.36
N ILE A 37 -1.98 5.55 -4.05
CA ILE A 37 -2.18 6.97 -3.79
C ILE A 37 -2.80 7.65 -5.01
N ASP A 38 -2.28 7.41 -6.22
CA ASP A 38 -2.81 7.99 -7.46
C ASP A 38 -4.27 7.56 -7.70
N ILE A 39 -4.60 6.29 -7.41
CA ILE A 39 -5.98 5.79 -7.48
C ILE A 39 -6.86 6.52 -6.45
N ALA A 40 -6.44 6.63 -5.19
CA ALA A 40 -7.22 7.32 -4.17
C ALA A 40 -7.47 8.80 -4.51
N GLN A 41 -6.44 9.48 -5.04
CA GLN A 41 -6.55 10.87 -5.52
C GLN A 41 -7.53 11.00 -6.68
N HIS A 42 -7.48 10.09 -7.67
CA HIS A 42 -8.42 10.07 -8.78
C HIS A 42 -9.89 9.95 -8.30
N TYR A 43 -10.12 9.07 -7.33
CA TYR A 43 -11.44 8.86 -6.72
C TYR A 43 -11.81 9.91 -5.67
N LYS A 44 -10.87 10.80 -5.30
CA LYS A 44 -11.01 11.81 -4.25
C LYS A 44 -11.43 11.20 -2.90
N VAL A 45 -10.84 10.06 -2.55
CA VAL A 45 -11.05 9.37 -1.27
C VAL A 45 -9.78 9.46 -0.42
N PRO A 46 -9.91 9.50 0.92
CA PRO A 46 -8.76 9.40 1.79
C PRO A 46 -8.10 8.02 1.64
N ILE A 47 -6.79 7.96 1.90
CA ILE A 47 -6.02 6.72 1.93
C ILE A 47 -5.16 6.70 3.18
N ASP A 48 -5.30 5.64 3.97
CA ASP A 48 -4.54 5.42 5.18
C ASP A 48 -3.50 4.30 4.97
N CYS A 49 -2.42 4.32 5.73
CA CYS A 49 -1.36 3.32 5.68
C CYS A 49 -1.21 2.60 7.02
N ILE A 50 -1.18 1.27 7.00
CA ILE A 50 -0.81 0.44 8.16
C ILE A 50 0.54 -0.21 7.85
N VAL A 51 1.55 0.12 8.66
CA VAL A 51 2.89 -0.46 8.59
C VAL A 51 2.98 -1.59 9.61
N LEU A 52 3.13 -2.83 9.13
CA LEU A 52 3.39 -3.98 9.99
C LEU A 52 4.86 -3.98 10.39
N THR A 53 5.16 -3.81 11.68
CA THR A 53 6.54 -3.61 12.18
C THR A 53 7.26 -4.91 12.57
N ALA A 54 6.73 -6.07 12.13
CA ALA A 54 7.36 -7.37 12.36
C ALA A 54 8.81 -7.38 11.87
N SER A 55 9.72 -7.87 12.73
CA SER A 55 11.15 -7.90 12.40
C SER A 55 11.45 -8.91 11.28
N GLU A 56 12.60 -8.74 10.59
CA GLU A 56 13.07 -9.73 9.62
C GLU A 56 13.23 -11.12 10.27
N ALA A 57 13.68 -11.16 11.53
CA ALA A 57 13.83 -12.40 12.27
C ALA A 57 12.49 -13.10 12.51
N ASP A 58 11.47 -12.38 12.97
CA ASP A 58 10.13 -12.93 13.22
C ASP A 58 9.49 -13.42 11.91
N CYS A 59 9.60 -12.61 10.84
CA CYS A 59 9.10 -12.99 9.53
C CYS A 59 9.83 -14.22 8.99
N GLY A 60 11.15 -14.30 9.17
CA GLY A 60 11.96 -15.45 8.76
C GLY A 60 11.56 -16.73 9.47
N ASN A 61 11.36 -16.69 10.79
CA ASN A 61 10.89 -17.83 11.58
C ASN A 61 9.52 -18.31 11.11
N ARG A 62 8.56 -17.38 10.94
CA ARG A 62 7.22 -17.71 10.41
C ARG A 62 7.27 -18.32 9.01
N ILE A 63 8.17 -17.87 8.14
CA ILE A 63 8.32 -18.41 6.78
C ILE A 63 8.90 -19.83 6.79
N ARG A 64 9.83 -20.13 7.71
CA ARG A 64 10.41 -21.49 7.83
C ARG A 64 9.38 -22.52 8.28
N GLU A 65 8.48 -22.12 9.18
CA GLU A 65 7.40 -22.98 9.68
C GLU A 65 6.23 -23.10 8.69
N ARG A 66 6.13 -22.18 7.73
CA ARG A 66 5.04 -22.15 6.76
C ARG A 66 5.10 -23.37 5.83
N GLN A 67 3.93 -23.97 5.60
CA GLN A 67 3.75 -25.09 4.68
C GLN A 67 2.69 -24.77 3.63
N ASN A 68 2.82 -25.34 2.44
CA ASN A 68 1.86 -25.25 1.34
C ASN A 68 1.46 -23.81 0.94
N HIS A 69 2.40 -22.86 0.97
CA HIS A 69 2.09 -21.48 0.58
C HIS A 69 1.75 -21.40 -0.93
N PRO A 70 0.64 -20.76 -1.34
CA PRO A 70 0.19 -20.75 -2.74
C PRO A 70 1.19 -20.18 -3.76
N THR A 71 2.17 -19.41 -3.30
CA THR A 71 3.25 -18.83 -4.13
C THR A 71 4.65 -19.34 -3.77
N ASP A 72 4.74 -20.46 -3.05
CA ASP A 72 6.02 -21.10 -2.69
C ASP A 72 6.98 -20.20 -1.87
N VAL A 73 6.39 -19.35 -1.01
CA VAL A 73 7.13 -18.51 -0.04
C VAL A 73 7.19 -19.26 1.29
N GLN A 74 8.03 -20.28 1.33
CA GLN A 74 8.23 -21.18 2.47
C GLN A 74 9.69 -21.66 2.54
N GLY A 75 10.12 -22.09 3.73
CA GLY A 75 11.49 -22.56 3.97
C GLY A 75 12.57 -21.53 3.61
N GLU A 76 13.78 -22.00 3.34
CA GLU A 76 14.93 -21.12 3.04
C GLU A 76 14.76 -20.32 1.75
N ARG A 77 14.02 -20.86 0.77
CA ARG A 77 13.65 -20.10 -0.45
C ARG A 77 12.81 -18.87 -0.09
N GLY A 78 11.80 -19.05 0.75
CA GLY A 78 10.97 -17.94 1.23
C GLY A 78 11.78 -16.92 2.03
N VAL A 79 12.73 -17.36 2.86
CA VAL A 79 13.64 -16.47 3.60
C VAL A 79 14.50 -15.64 2.64
N GLY A 80 15.02 -16.25 1.57
CA GLY A 80 15.75 -15.51 0.53
C GLY A 80 14.91 -14.45 -0.19
N ILE A 81 13.60 -14.67 -0.33
CA ILE A 81 12.65 -13.68 -0.84
C ILE A 81 12.46 -12.54 0.17
N LEU A 82 12.27 -12.87 1.46
CA LEU A 82 12.14 -11.89 2.54
C LEU A 82 13.32 -10.91 2.55
N SER A 83 14.56 -11.40 2.53
CA SER A 83 15.74 -10.53 2.61
C SER A 83 15.83 -9.54 1.43
N ARG A 84 15.29 -9.89 0.25
CA ARG A 84 15.18 -8.94 -0.88
C ARG A 84 14.19 -7.82 -0.59
N PHE A 85 13.03 -8.15 -0.01
CA PHE A 85 12.02 -7.15 0.38
C PHE A 85 12.54 -6.24 1.49
N VAL A 86 13.20 -6.79 2.52
CA VAL A 86 13.78 -6.02 3.61
C VAL A 86 14.84 -5.05 3.08
N LYS A 87 15.73 -5.50 2.20
CA LYS A 87 16.76 -4.63 1.58
C LYS A 87 16.14 -3.48 0.77
N GLY A 88 15.02 -3.74 0.10
CA GLY A 88 14.29 -2.76 -0.69
C GLY A 88 13.38 -1.85 0.12
N TYR A 89 13.12 -2.17 1.39
CA TYR A 89 12.12 -1.48 2.19
C TYR A 89 12.46 0.00 2.40
N ARG A 90 11.47 0.86 2.16
CA ARG A 90 11.48 2.29 2.46
C ARG A 90 10.18 2.61 3.20
N PRO A 91 10.25 3.06 4.48
CA PRO A 91 9.05 3.36 5.25
C PRO A 91 8.22 4.47 4.58
N PRO A 92 6.90 4.53 4.83
CA PRO A 92 6.09 5.66 4.37
C PRO A 92 6.54 6.94 5.07
N LEU A 93 6.76 7.99 4.29
CA LEU A 93 7.19 9.28 4.79
C LEU A 93 5.98 10.08 5.28
N SER A 94 5.92 10.33 6.59
CA SER A 94 4.93 11.22 7.21
C SER A 94 5.13 12.69 6.81
N ASP A 95 6.38 13.08 6.55
CA ASP A 95 6.78 14.50 6.55
C ASP A 95 6.85 15.11 5.13
N SER A 96 6.72 14.29 4.08
CA SER A 96 7.01 14.70 2.69
C SER A 96 5.92 14.37 1.67
N ASN A 97 4.66 14.33 2.12
CA ASN A 97 3.52 14.37 1.21
C ASN A 97 3.42 13.11 0.30
N GLU A 98 3.67 11.90 0.84
CA GLU A 98 3.35 10.67 0.10
C GLU A 98 1.85 10.60 -0.23
N GLY A 99 0.98 11.32 0.49
CA GLY A 99 -0.45 11.41 0.18
C GLY A 99 -1.34 10.56 1.08
N PHE A 100 -0.79 10.00 2.17
CA PHE A 100 -1.57 9.33 3.19
C PHE A 100 -2.26 10.33 4.12
N SER A 101 -3.50 10.01 4.49
CA SER A 101 -4.26 10.75 5.50
C SER A 101 -3.77 10.41 6.91
N ARG A 102 -3.51 9.12 7.19
CA ARG A 102 -2.91 8.62 8.43
C ARG A 102 -1.90 7.52 8.18
N ILE A 103 -0.97 7.35 9.12
CA ILE A 103 -0.03 6.22 9.14
C ILE A 103 -0.06 5.61 10.54
N LEU A 104 -0.44 4.33 10.63
CA LEU A 104 -0.37 3.51 11.84
C LEU A 104 0.81 2.55 11.74
N TYR A 105 1.71 2.58 12.72
CA TYR A 105 2.73 1.55 12.91
C TYR A 105 2.17 0.50 13.87
N LEU A 106 1.98 -0.72 13.38
CA LEU A 106 1.32 -1.81 14.09
C LEU A 106 2.31 -2.91 14.44
N ASP A 107 2.53 -3.07 15.74
CA ASP A 107 3.37 -4.14 16.28
C ASP A 107 2.76 -5.52 16.10
N PRO A 108 3.59 -6.56 15.94
CA PRO A 108 3.10 -7.93 15.80
C PRO A 108 2.21 -8.32 16.97
N SER A 109 1.08 -8.92 16.64
CA SER A 109 0.23 -9.55 17.65
C SER A 109 1.01 -10.66 18.38
N PRO A 110 0.92 -10.75 19.72
CA PRO A 110 1.42 -11.90 20.45
C PRO A 110 0.58 -13.15 20.15
N GLU A 111 -0.70 -12.96 19.80
CA GLU A 111 -1.62 -14.03 19.42
C GLU A 111 -1.45 -14.42 17.96
N THR A 112 -1.56 -15.73 17.68
CA THR A 112 -1.44 -16.30 16.32
C THR A 112 -2.72 -16.18 15.50
N THR A 113 -3.86 -15.91 16.15
CA THR A 113 -5.16 -15.72 15.51
C THR A 113 -5.60 -14.26 15.59
N CYS A 114 -6.13 -13.73 14.48
CA CYS A 114 -6.72 -12.40 14.46
C CYS A 114 -8.23 -12.50 14.77
N SER A 115 -8.66 -12.01 15.93
CA SER A 115 -10.07 -11.95 16.31
C SER A 115 -10.74 -10.71 15.74
N LYS A 116 -12.08 -10.69 15.74
CA LYS A 116 -12.85 -9.53 15.30
C LYS A 116 -12.57 -8.33 16.20
N GLU A 117 -12.50 -8.55 17.50
CA GLU A 117 -12.22 -7.53 18.51
C GLU A 117 -10.85 -6.89 18.24
N ARG A 118 -9.86 -7.69 17.86
CA ARG A 118 -8.53 -7.19 17.51
C ARG A 118 -8.57 -6.33 16.24
N ILE A 119 -9.38 -6.71 15.25
CA ILE A 119 -9.56 -5.92 14.03
C ILE A 119 -10.20 -4.57 14.38
N ASP A 120 -11.24 -4.57 15.21
CA ASP A 120 -11.94 -3.35 15.64
C ASP A 120 -11.00 -2.43 16.43
N GLU A 121 -10.13 -2.98 17.29
CA GLU A 121 -9.07 -2.23 17.97
C GLU A 121 -8.08 -1.58 16.99
N ILE A 122 -7.63 -2.31 15.96
CA ILE A 122 -6.69 -1.79 14.96
C ILE A 122 -7.32 -0.61 14.20
N PHE A 123 -8.59 -0.72 13.82
CA PHE A 123 -9.29 0.39 13.16
C PHE A 123 -9.46 1.59 14.08
N LYS A 124 -9.76 1.36 15.36
CA LYS A 124 -9.82 2.42 16.36
C LYS A 124 -8.47 3.14 16.50
N LEU A 125 -7.37 2.38 16.63
CA LEU A 125 -6.02 2.94 16.69
C LEU A 125 -5.68 3.75 15.43
N LEU A 126 -6.12 3.27 14.26
CA LEU A 126 -5.93 3.99 13.01
C LEU A 126 -6.68 5.32 13.01
N GLU A 127 -7.94 5.35 13.46
CA GLU A 127 -8.74 6.58 13.53
C GLU A 127 -8.16 7.62 14.50
N GLU A 128 -7.55 7.15 15.59
CA GLU A 128 -6.86 7.97 16.60
C GLU A 128 -5.50 8.50 16.12
N CYS A 129 -4.94 7.98 15.02
CA CYS A 129 -3.71 8.52 14.45
C CYS A 129 -3.91 9.96 13.96
N PRO A 130 -2.90 10.84 14.14
CA PRO A 130 -2.96 12.20 13.63
C PRO A 130 -3.19 12.23 12.12
N LEU A 131 -4.06 13.14 11.67
CA LEU A 131 -4.18 13.47 10.26
C LEU A 131 -2.90 14.17 9.79
N LEU A 132 -2.30 13.68 8.72
CA LEU A 132 -1.03 14.16 8.16
C LEU A 132 -1.21 15.30 7.13
N LEU A 133 -2.44 15.71 6.84
CA LEU A 133 -2.72 16.73 5.82
C LEU A 133 -2.43 18.14 6.35
N PRO A 134 -2.04 19.09 5.48
CA PRO A 134 -2.68 20.39 5.50
C PRO A 134 -4.07 20.25 4.87
N SER A 135 -5.10 20.53 5.64
CA SER A 135 -6.45 20.73 5.11
C SER A 135 -6.41 21.75 3.94
N GLU A 136 -7.08 21.40 2.84
CA GLU A 136 -7.53 22.28 1.74
C GLU A 136 -6.53 22.95 0.77
N SER A 137 -5.20 22.85 0.91
CA SER A 137 -4.29 23.75 0.15
C SER A 137 -3.22 23.09 -0.74
N THR A 138 -3.58 22.08 -1.52
CA THR A 138 -2.87 21.78 -2.78
C THR A 138 -3.84 21.60 -3.94
N ARG A 139 -4.57 22.66 -4.27
CA ARG A 139 -4.93 22.95 -5.66
C ARG A 139 -3.67 23.39 -6.42
N THR A 140 -2.66 22.53 -6.51
CA THR A 140 -1.66 22.74 -7.57
C THR A 140 -2.31 22.29 -8.86
N HIS A 141 -2.41 23.23 -9.79
CA HIS A 141 -2.80 23.01 -11.17
C HIS A 141 -1.80 22.00 -11.78
N PHE A 142 -2.03 20.70 -11.57
CA PHE A 142 -1.35 19.69 -12.38
C PHE A 142 -1.95 19.80 -13.77
N GLU A 143 -1.15 20.34 -14.68
CA GLU A 143 -1.44 20.40 -16.09
C GLU A 143 -1.88 18.99 -16.54
N LYS A 144 -3.06 18.93 -17.17
CA LYS A 144 -3.72 17.67 -17.52
C LYS A 144 -2.72 16.77 -18.26
N SER A 145 -2.20 15.74 -17.58
CA SER A 145 -1.45 14.68 -18.22
C SER A 145 -2.33 14.16 -19.36
N LYS A 146 -1.82 14.17 -20.60
CA LYS A 146 -2.56 13.66 -21.75
C LYS A 146 -2.92 12.20 -21.49
N ILE A 147 -4.18 11.97 -21.18
CA ILE A 147 -4.77 10.65 -20.98
C ILE A 147 -4.74 9.96 -22.34
N THR A 148 -4.04 8.83 -22.44
CA THR A 148 -4.20 7.92 -23.57
C THR A 148 -5.14 6.81 -23.16
N THR A 149 -6.17 6.61 -23.97
CA THR A 149 -7.13 5.52 -23.82
C THR A 149 -6.68 4.38 -24.72
N ASP A 150 -6.54 3.17 -24.17
CA ASP A 150 -6.25 2.00 -24.98
C ASP A 150 -7.50 1.51 -25.73
N SER A 151 -7.32 0.50 -26.60
CA SER A 151 -8.39 -0.08 -27.43
C SER A 151 -9.55 -0.67 -26.63
N ASP A 152 -9.34 -0.92 -25.34
CA ASP A 152 -10.32 -1.50 -24.43
C ASP A 152 -11.04 -0.43 -23.58
N GLY A 153 -10.80 0.85 -23.87
CA GLY A 153 -11.48 1.98 -23.21
C GLY A 153 -10.83 2.43 -21.90
N TRP A 154 -9.62 1.98 -21.58
CA TRP A 154 -8.97 2.29 -20.30
C TRP A 154 -7.98 3.46 -20.40
N SER A 155 -8.15 4.42 -19.50
CA SER A 155 -7.25 5.56 -19.33
C SER A 155 -5.95 5.13 -18.65
N THR A 156 -4.84 5.17 -19.37
CA THR A 156 -3.49 5.06 -18.79
C THR A 156 -3.00 6.44 -18.37
N ILE A 157 -2.51 6.58 -17.13
CA ILE A 157 -1.83 7.78 -16.63
C ILE A 157 -0.33 7.57 -16.88
N PRO A 158 0.32 8.34 -17.76
CA PRO A 158 1.75 8.22 -17.94
C PRO A 158 2.48 8.73 -16.69
N VAL A 159 3.38 7.92 -16.15
CA VAL A 159 4.27 8.30 -15.05
C VAL A 159 5.23 9.37 -15.57
N GLY A 160 5.11 10.60 -15.07
CA GLY A 160 5.98 11.70 -15.44
C GLY A 160 7.42 11.43 -15.00
N LEU A 161 8.34 11.33 -15.98
CA LEU A 161 9.77 11.44 -15.74
C LEU A 161 10.07 12.88 -15.30
N GLN A 162 10.38 13.08 -14.03
CA GLN A 162 10.95 14.34 -13.58
C GLN A 162 12.35 14.49 -14.21
N LYS A 163 12.51 15.50 -15.06
CA LYS A 163 13.85 15.97 -15.47
C LYS A 163 14.40 16.81 -14.32
N GLU A 164 15.55 16.40 -13.80
CA GLU A 164 16.40 17.28 -12.98
C GLU A 164 16.91 18.42 -13.85
N GLU A 165 16.55 19.65 -13.49
CA GLU A 165 17.24 20.85 -13.97
C GLU A 165 18.37 21.21 -13.00
N ARG A 166 19.48 21.66 -13.60
CA ARG A 166 20.83 21.79 -13.05
C ARG A 166 20.98 22.86 -11.99
#